data_AF-A0A4D6UX97-F1
#
_entry.id   AF-A0A4D6UX97-F1
#
_cell.length_a   1.000
_cell.length_b   1.000
_cell.length_c   1.000
_cell.angle_alpha   90.00
_cell.angle_beta   90.00
_cell.angle_gamma   90.00
#
_symmetry.space_group_name_H-M   'P 1'
#
loop_
_entity.id
_entity.type
_entity.pdbx_description
1 polymer ?
#
loop_
_entity_poly.entity_id
_entity_poly.type
_entity_poly.pdbx_seq_one_letter_code
_entity_poly.pdbx_strand_id
1 'polypeptide(L)'
;DQLWFGTYMSGGVGFTQYASATYTDNILEDFCYKGCEIGLDYANGEMGSIKGDKLNMDILEEMVRAENDYCLTQYGAYPTVAESHFGGSVRACCAAAGCGSTVACATGLAQPTLSAWSLSMLGHYERKGRLGFFGYDLQGQCTACGSYSYQSDEGMPFE
;
A
#
# COMPACT_ATOMS: atom_id res chain seq x y z
N ASP A 1 -15.55 0.13 0.53
CA ASP A 1 -15.80 -1.20 -0.08
C ASP A 1 -17.20 -1.76 0.14
N GLN A 2 -17.66 -1.96 1.38
CA GLN A 2 -18.90 -2.71 1.65
C GLN A 2 -20.17 -2.07 1.09
N LEU A 3 -20.39 -0.77 1.35
CA LEU A 3 -21.59 -0.08 0.89
C LEU A 3 -21.46 0.40 -0.55
N TRP A 4 -20.43 1.18 -0.86
CA TRP A 4 -20.30 1.78 -2.19
C TRP A 4 -20.13 0.72 -3.29
N PHE A 5 -18.99 0.04 -3.32
CA PHE A 5 -18.75 -1.01 -4.32
C PHE A 5 -19.64 -2.23 -4.10
N GLY A 6 -19.79 -2.69 -2.87
CA GLY A 6 -20.50 -3.93 -2.53
C GLY A 6 -22.02 -3.84 -2.52
N THR A 7 -22.61 -2.63 -2.58
CA THR A 7 -24.07 -2.44 -2.64
C THR A 7 -24.47 -1.51 -3.78
N TYR A 8 -24.06 -0.25 -3.78
CA TYR A 8 -24.51 0.74 -4.78
C TYR A 8 -24.08 0.38 -6.21
N MET A 9 -22.85 -0.10 -6.38
CA MET A 9 -22.27 -0.42 -7.69
C MET A 9 -22.31 -1.92 -8.03
N SER A 10 -22.84 -2.76 -7.13
CA SER A 10 -23.02 -4.21 -7.37
C SER A 10 -24.24 -4.79 -6.64
N GLY A 11 -24.10 -5.20 -5.38
CA GLY A 11 -25.14 -5.84 -4.56
C GLY A 11 -24.94 -7.35 -4.37
N GLY A 12 -25.88 -7.99 -3.68
CA GLY A 12 -25.83 -9.42 -3.35
C GLY A 12 -25.09 -9.72 -2.05
N VAL A 13 -24.26 -10.78 -2.03
CA VAL A 13 -23.44 -11.14 -0.85
C VAL A 13 -22.43 -10.03 -0.51
N GLY A 14 -21.96 -9.30 -1.51
CA GLY A 14 -21.11 -8.12 -1.34
C GLY A 14 -19.64 -8.43 -1.01
N PHE A 15 -18.96 -7.43 -0.45
CA PHE A 15 -17.49 -7.40 -0.30
C PHE A 15 -17.05 -7.30 1.17
N THR A 16 -17.72 -8.02 2.06
CA THR A 16 -17.49 -7.93 3.50
C THR A 16 -16.04 -8.19 3.88
N GLN A 17 -15.45 -9.29 3.40
CA GLN A 17 -14.09 -9.70 3.77
C GLN A 17 -12.98 -8.99 2.96
N TYR A 18 -13.32 -8.34 1.85
CA TYR A 18 -12.41 -7.38 1.21
C TYR A 18 -12.14 -6.19 2.13
N ALA A 19 -13.19 -5.71 2.78
CA ALA A 19 -13.08 -4.59 3.71
C ALA A 19 -12.54 -5.04 5.07
N SER A 20 -13.07 -6.12 5.66
CA SER A 20 -12.72 -6.48 7.04
C SER A 20 -11.26 -6.82 7.23
N ALA A 21 -10.59 -7.35 6.21
CA ALA A 21 -9.15 -7.58 6.24
C ALA A 21 -8.31 -6.35 6.64
N THR A 22 -8.80 -5.12 6.40
CA THR A 22 -8.07 -3.90 6.76
C THR A 22 -8.38 -3.39 8.17
N TYR A 23 -9.35 -3.98 8.87
CA TYR A 23 -9.76 -3.55 10.21
C TYR A 23 -9.98 -4.71 11.20
N THR A 24 -9.51 -5.92 10.87
CA THR A 24 -9.54 -7.10 11.75
C THR A 24 -8.16 -7.72 11.90
N ASP A 25 -8.01 -8.58 12.90
CA ASP A 25 -6.85 -9.45 13.14
C ASP A 25 -5.51 -8.73 13.36
N ASN A 26 -5.53 -7.40 13.47
CA ASN A 26 -4.37 -6.51 13.59
C ASN A 26 -3.29 -6.73 12.52
N ILE A 27 -3.62 -7.34 11.38
CA ILE A 27 -2.66 -7.63 10.31
C ILE A 27 -2.23 -6.32 9.62
N LEU A 28 -3.21 -5.50 9.21
CA LEU A 28 -2.90 -4.18 8.66
C LEU A 28 -2.30 -3.25 9.73
N GLU A 29 -2.75 -3.37 10.97
CA GLU A 29 -2.21 -2.59 12.08
C GLU A 29 -0.70 -2.84 12.22
N ASP A 30 -0.28 -4.10 12.31
CA ASP A 30 1.13 -4.50 12.36
C ASP A 30 1.95 -3.91 11.21
N PHE A 31 1.44 -4.03 9.97
CA PHE A 31 2.14 -3.54 8.78
C PHE A 31 2.29 -2.01 8.80
N CYS A 32 1.25 -1.28 9.17
CA CYS A 32 1.32 0.19 9.22
C CYS A 32 2.24 0.69 10.34
N TYR A 33 2.23 0.04 11.52
CA TYR A 33 3.14 0.39 12.60
C TYR A 33 4.59 0.06 12.23
N LYS A 34 4.85 -1.11 11.63
CA LYS A 34 6.20 -1.45 11.17
C LYS A 34 6.68 -0.53 10.05
N GLY A 35 5.80 -0.21 9.12
CA GLY A 35 6.10 0.75 8.07
C GLY A 35 6.45 2.12 8.65
N CYS A 36 5.70 2.62 9.62
CA CYS A 36 6.04 3.88 10.28
C CYS A 36 7.40 3.83 10.99
N GLU A 37 7.73 2.72 11.68
CA GLU A 37 9.06 2.50 12.29
C GLU A 37 10.17 2.57 11.23
N ILE A 38 10.04 1.83 10.12
CA ILE A 38 11.01 1.87 9.02
C ILE A 38 11.13 3.29 8.45
N GLY A 39 10.01 3.96 8.19
CA GLY A 39 10.01 5.32 7.66
C GLY A 39 10.74 6.30 8.58
N LEU A 40 10.58 6.15 9.90
CA LEU A 40 11.30 6.94 10.89
C LEU A 40 12.79 6.60 10.93
N ASP A 41 13.19 5.34 10.79
CA ASP A 41 14.59 4.95 10.71
C ASP A 41 15.31 5.64 9.55
N TYR A 42 14.68 5.69 8.37
CA TYR A 42 15.19 6.41 7.20
C TYR A 42 15.10 7.95 7.34
N ALA A 43 14.25 8.44 8.24
CA ALA A 43 14.10 9.86 8.56
C ALA A 43 14.90 10.28 9.81
N ASN A 44 15.85 9.46 10.27
CA ASN A 44 16.67 9.70 11.47
C ASN A 44 15.85 9.96 12.75
N GLY A 45 14.69 9.34 12.87
CA GLY A 45 13.74 9.51 13.97
C GLY A 45 12.93 10.81 13.92
N GLU A 46 13.17 11.68 12.94
CA GLU A 46 12.44 12.95 12.78
C GLU A 46 11.24 12.76 11.83
N MET A 47 10.06 12.54 12.40
CA MET A 47 8.83 12.34 11.64
C MET A 47 8.55 13.52 10.69
N GLY A 48 8.27 13.21 9.43
CA GLY A 48 7.99 14.20 8.40
C GLY A 48 9.19 15.04 7.95
N SER A 49 10.42 14.60 8.22
CA SER A 49 11.62 15.37 7.85
C SER A 49 12.06 15.21 6.39
N ILE A 50 11.60 14.16 5.68
CA ILE A 50 11.94 13.93 4.27
C ILE A 50 11.04 14.78 3.37
N LYS A 51 11.45 16.04 3.17
CA LYS A 51 10.77 17.04 2.33
C LYS A 51 11.80 17.85 1.54
N GLY A 52 11.34 18.58 0.51
CA GLY A 52 12.21 19.47 -0.29
C GLY A 52 13.40 18.71 -0.88
N ASP A 53 14.60 19.23 -0.68
CA ASP A 53 15.85 18.66 -1.22
C ASP A 53 16.16 17.23 -0.74
N LYS A 54 15.58 16.81 0.40
CA LYS A 54 15.74 15.45 0.93
C LYS A 54 14.84 14.42 0.23
N LEU A 55 13.76 14.87 -0.40
CA LEU A 55 12.78 13.97 -1.02
C LEU A 55 13.23 13.62 -2.45
N ASN A 56 13.63 12.37 -2.65
CA ASN A 56 14.04 11.84 -3.95
C ASN A 56 13.60 10.38 -4.13
N MET A 57 13.72 9.85 -5.35
CA MET A 57 13.27 8.49 -5.65
C MET A 57 14.12 7.41 -4.98
N ASP A 58 15.41 7.65 -4.74
CA ASP A 58 16.31 6.67 -4.13
C ASP A 58 15.86 6.35 -2.70
N ILE A 59 15.64 7.38 -1.87
CA ILE A 59 15.19 7.19 -0.49
C ILE A 59 13.77 6.60 -0.42
N LEU A 60 12.88 6.97 -1.36
CA LEU A 60 11.55 6.37 -1.47
C LEU A 60 11.63 4.88 -1.83
N GLU A 61 12.46 4.52 -2.80
CA GLU A 61 12.63 3.13 -3.22
C GLU A 61 13.20 2.26 -2.09
N GLU A 62 14.21 2.75 -1.36
CA GLU A 62 14.79 2.03 -0.23
C GLU A 62 13.76 1.75 0.87
N MET A 63 13.03 2.78 1.31
CA MET A 63 11.98 2.66 2.32
C MET A 63 10.86 1.71 1.89
N VAL A 64 10.37 1.86 0.66
CA VAL A 64 9.24 1.07 0.16
C VAL A 64 9.64 -0.38 -0.05
N ARG A 65 10.85 -0.66 -0.55
CA ARG A 65 11.33 -2.04 -0.70
C ARG A 65 11.50 -2.72 0.66
N ALA A 66 12.01 -2.01 1.66
CA ALA A 66 12.18 -2.55 3.01
C ALA A 66 10.83 -2.96 3.62
N GLU A 67 9.83 -2.07 3.58
CA GLU A 67 8.51 -2.36 4.13
C GLU A 67 7.75 -3.41 3.31
N ASN A 68 7.82 -3.34 1.98
CA ASN A 68 7.16 -4.33 1.14
C ASN A 68 7.76 -5.73 1.38
N ASP A 69 9.08 -5.80 1.63
CA ASP A 69 9.71 -7.05 1.99
C ASP A 69 9.19 -7.61 3.31
N TYR A 70 9.09 -6.75 4.34
CA TYR A 70 8.52 -7.09 5.64
C TYR A 70 7.09 -7.65 5.51
N CYS A 71 6.18 -6.87 4.94
CA CYS A 71 4.78 -7.21 4.73
C CYS A 71 4.60 -8.58 4.05
N LEU A 72 5.33 -8.80 2.95
CA LEU A 72 5.22 -10.03 2.16
C LEU A 72 5.92 -11.23 2.80
N THR A 73 6.87 -10.98 3.69
CA THR A 73 7.49 -11.99 4.54
C THR A 73 6.51 -12.45 5.61
N GLN A 74 5.72 -11.56 6.23
CA GLN A 74 4.74 -11.97 7.26
C GLN A 74 3.74 -13.00 6.74
N TYR A 75 3.20 -12.80 5.54
CA TYR A 75 2.31 -13.79 4.89
C TYR A 75 2.99 -15.13 4.57
N GLY A 76 4.32 -15.17 4.45
CA GLY A 76 5.07 -16.41 4.21
C GLY A 76 5.53 -17.11 5.49
N ALA A 77 5.96 -16.32 6.48
CA ALA A 77 6.49 -16.80 7.74
C ALA A 77 5.38 -17.23 8.72
N TYR A 78 4.21 -16.59 8.65
CA TYR A 78 3.05 -16.89 9.49
C TYR A 78 1.86 -17.30 8.62
N PRO A 79 1.73 -18.59 8.25
CA PRO A 79 0.69 -19.05 7.34
C PRO A 79 -0.75 -18.71 7.77
N THR A 80 -1.02 -18.61 9.07
CA THR A 80 -2.33 -18.20 9.60
C THR A 80 -2.71 -16.78 9.20
N VAL A 81 -1.72 -15.88 9.04
CA VAL A 81 -1.95 -14.51 8.55
C VAL A 81 -2.42 -14.55 7.09
N ALA A 82 -1.79 -15.40 6.27
CA ALA A 82 -2.21 -15.61 4.88
C ALA A 82 -3.54 -16.38 4.75
N GLU A 83 -3.90 -17.19 5.75
CA GLU A 83 -5.19 -17.87 5.83
C GLU A 83 -6.32 -16.89 6.18
N SER A 84 -6.12 -16.01 7.17
CA SER A 84 -7.04 -14.87 7.43
C SER A 84 -7.19 -14.00 6.18
N HIS A 85 -6.07 -13.65 5.54
CA HIS A 85 -6.05 -12.91 4.28
C HIS A 85 -5.93 -13.84 3.07
N PHE A 86 -6.84 -14.81 2.95
CA PHE A 86 -6.81 -15.82 1.88
C PHE A 86 -6.90 -15.20 0.47
N GLY A 87 -7.56 -14.05 0.32
CA GLY A 87 -7.67 -13.32 -0.93
C GLY A 87 -6.39 -12.53 -1.26
N GLY A 88 -5.88 -12.68 -2.49
CA GLY A 88 -4.69 -11.94 -2.92
C GLY A 88 -4.83 -10.41 -2.86
N SER A 89 -6.02 -9.90 -3.18
CA SER A 89 -6.32 -8.47 -3.15
C SER A 89 -6.20 -7.84 -1.78
N VAL A 90 -6.60 -8.54 -0.71
CA VAL A 90 -6.46 -7.99 0.65
C VAL A 90 -5.00 -8.02 1.11
N ARG A 91 -4.22 -9.02 0.68
CA ARG A 91 -2.77 -9.05 0.91
C ARG A 91 -2.07 -7.89 0.20
N ALA A 92 -2.44 -7.65 -1.06
CA ALA A 92 -1.91 -6.56 -1.87
C ALA A 92 -2.27 -5.20 -1.26
N CYS A 93 -3.53 -5.00 -0.88
CA CYS A 93 -4.01 -3.79 -0.21
C CYS A 93 -3.21 -3.51 1.07
N CYS A 94 -3.06 -4.51 1.95
CA CYS A 94 -2.40 -4.30 3.23
C CYS A 94 -0.90 -4.05 3.07
N ALA A 95 -0.21 -4.77 2.18
CA ALA A 95 1.21 -4.54 1.92
C ALA A 95 1.48 -3.14 1.35
N ALA A 96 0.65 -2.69 0.40
CA ALA A 96 0.76 -1.36 -0.17
C ALA A 96 0.39 -0.24 0.82
N ALA A 97 -0.56 -0.50 1.72
CA ALA A 97 -0.90 0.42 2.80
C ALA A 97 0.23 0.53 3.86
N GLY A 98 0.93 -0.56 4.18
CA GLY A 98 2.15 -0.51 5.00
C GLY A 98 3.24 0.35 4.34
N CYS A 99 3.50 0.13 3.05
CA CYS A 99 4.44 0.94 2.28
C CYS A 99 4.04 2.41 2.22
N GLY A 100 2.75 2.70 2.03
CA GLY A 100 2.20 4.06 2.09
C GLY A 100 2.41 4.71 3.46
N SER A 101 2.19 3.97 4.54
CA SER A 101 2.41 4.43 5.93
C SER A 101 3.88 4.76 6.20
N THR A 102 4.80 3.97 5.64
CA THR A 102 6.25 4.23 5.69
C THR A 102 6.58 5.60 5.12
N VAL A 103 6.13 5.86 3.89
CA VAL A 103 6.39 7.13 3.21
C VAL A 103 5.62 8.28 3.87
N ALA A 104 4.41 8.04 4.37
CA ALA A 104 3.63 9.04 5.09
C ALA A 104 4.33 9.49 6.37
N CYS A 105 4.82 8.56 7.20
CA CYS A 105 5.55 8.88 8.43
C CYS A 105 6.88 9.60 8.13
N ALA A 106 7.62 9.16 7.12
CA ALA A 106 8.91 9.75 6.80
C ALA A 106 8.79 11.16 6.18
N THR A 107 7.79 11.38 5.33
CA THR A 107 7.66 12.61 4.53
C THR A 107 6.63 13.59 5.08
N GLY A 108 5.59 13.12 5.79
CA GLY A 108 4.43 13.92 6.17
C GLY A 108 3.73 14.55 4.96
N LEU A 109 3.67 13.86 3.83
CA LEU A 109 3.06 14.29 2.56
C LEU A 109 2.21 13.16 1.97
N ALA A 110 1.08 13.49 1.34
CA ALA A 110 0.21 12.49 0.73
C ALA A 110 0.70 12.02 -0.65
N GLN A 111 1.06 12.94 -1.56
CA GLN A 111 1.40 12.58 -2.95
C GLN A 111 2.52 11.51 -3.09
N PRO A 112 3.64 11.56 -2.33
CA PRO A 112 4.69 10.54 -2.44
C PRO A 112 4.23 9.14 -2.02
N THR A 113 3.13 9.01 -1.26
CA THR A 113 2.58 7.70 -0.89
C THR A 113 1.99 6.95 -2.08
N LEU A 114 1.61 7.66 -3.17
CA LEU A 114 1.17 7.01 -4.42
C LEU A 114 2.35 6.29 -5.12
N SER A 115 3.56 6.85 -5.05
CA SER A 115 4.78 6.17 -5.51
C SER A 115 5.04 4.89 -4.71
N ALA A 116 4.81 4.94 -3.38
CA ALA A 116 4.91 3.77 -2.51
C ALA A 116 3.89 2.69 -2.87
N TRP A 117 2.63 3.09 -3.10
CA TRP A 117 1.57 2.18 -3.53
C TRP A 117 1.92 1.49 -4.84
N SER A 118 2.38 2.25 -5.85
CA SER A 118 2.74 1.69 -7.15
C SER A 118 3.89 0.67 -7.04
N LEU A 119 4.99 1.05 -6.39
CA LEU A 119 6.15 0.16 -6.25
C LEU A 119 5.83 -1.07 -5.40
N SER A 120 5.00 -0.94 -4.36
CA SER A 120 4.53 -2.09 -3.58
C SER A 120 3.74 -3.08 -4.44
N MET A 121 2.76 -2.60 -5.22
CA MET A 121 1.93 -3.44 -6.07
C MET A 121 2.75 -4.20 -7.14
N LEU A 122 3.64 -3.49 -7.84
CA LEU A 122 4.51 -4.09 -8.85
C LEU A 122 5.50 -5.10 -8.21
N GLY A 123 6.12 -4.72 -7.10
CA GLY A 123 7.04 -5.59 -6.36
C GLY A 123 6.35 -6.81 -5.75
N HIS A 124 5.09 -6.69 -5.32
CA HIS A 124 4.29 -7.81 -4.85
C HIS A 124 4.05 -8.81 -5.98
N TYR A 125 3.62 -8.31 -7.15
CA TYR A 125 3.39 -9.16 -8.32
C TYR A 125 4.66 -9.93 -8.67
N GLU A 126 5.79 -9.24 -8.78
CA GLU A 126 7.09 -9.85 -9.09
C GLU A 126 7.49 -10.90 -8.04
N ARG A 127 7.39 -10.57 -6.74
CA ARG A 127 7.83 -11.47 -5.66
C ARG A 127 6.96 -12.73 -5.53
N LYS A 128 5.65 -12.63 -5.75
CA LYS A 128 4.70 -13.73 -5.46
C LYS A 128 4.15 -14.41 -6.71
N GLY A 129 4.38 -13.86 -7.90
CA GLY A 129 3.81 -14.32 -9.17
C GLY A 129 2.28 -14.20 -9.23
N ARG A 130 1.69 -13.38 -8.36
CA ARG A 130 0.26 -13.11 -8.24
C ARG A 130 0.04 -11.83 -7.45
N LEU A 131 -1.14 -11.21 -7.61
CA LEU A 131 -1.53 -10.01 -6.88
C LEU A 131 -2.96 -10.13 -6.34
N GLY A 132 -3.95 -9.58 -7.05
CA GLY A 132 -5.37 -9.60 -6.65
C GLY A 132 -6.29 -10.34 -7.63
N PHE A 133 -7.59 -10.05 -7.54
CA PHE A 133 -8.58 -10.54 -8.49
C PHE A 133 -8.39 -9.92 -9.90
N PHE A 134 -9.16 -10.40 -10.87
CA PHE A 134 -9.13 -9.88 -12.25
C PHE A 134 -9.47 -8.37 -12.31
N GLY A 135 -8.52 -7.54 -12.73
CA GLY A 135 -8.71 -6.09 -12.80
C GLY A 135 -8.49 -5.36 -11.46
N TYR A 136 -8.03 -6.08 -10.41
CA TYR A 136 -7.64 -5.46 -9.15
C TYR A 136 -6.58 -4.37 -9.34
N ASP A 137 -5.64 -4.61 -10.26
CA ASP A 137 -4.50 -3.75 -10.52
C ASP A 137 -4.73 -2.75 -11.66
N LEU A 138 -5.96 -2.54 -12.13
CA LEU A 138 -6.25 -1.49 -13.13
C LEU A 138 -5.67 -0.14 -12.68
N GLN A 139 -6.00 0.29 -11.46
CA GLN A 139 -5.39 1.49 -10.88
C GLN A 139 -3.93 1.26 -10.46
N GLY A 140 -3.56 0.04 -10.06
CA GLY A 140 -2.18 -0.30 -9.65
C GLY A 140 -1.15 -0.07 -10.77
N GLN A 141 -1.51 -0.41 -12.01
CA GLN A 141 -0.69 -0.16 -13.20
C GLN A 141 -0.68 1.32 -13.59
N CYS A 142 -1.78 2.06 -13.35
CA CYS A 142 -1.87 3.48 -13.65
C CYS A 142 -1.22 4.38 -12.60
N THR A 143 -1.00 3.89 -11.37
CA THR A 143 -0.61 4.73 -10.22
C THR A 143 0.69 5.48 -10.50
N ALA A 144 1.74 4.81 -11.03
CA ALA A 144 3.02 5.48 -11.32
C ALA A 144 2.87 6.65 -12.31
N CYS A 145 2.07 6.46 -13.37
CA CYS A 145 1.83 7.48 -14.39
C CYS A 145 1.01 8.66 -13.81
N GLY A 146 -0.08 8.35 -13.09
CA GLY A 146 -0.97 9.37 -12.52
C GLY A 146 -0.39 10.14 -11.33
N SER A 147 0.59 9.56 -10.60
CA SER A 147 1.13 10.12 -9.34
C SER A 147 1.62 11.56 -9.46
N TYR A 148 2.20 11.92 -10.60
CA TYR A 148 2.71 13.29 -10.84
C TYR A 148 2.27 13.82 -12.21
N SER A 149 1.25 13.21 -12.81
CA SER A 149 0.66 13.72 -14.04
C SER A 149 -0.01 15.06 -13.76
N TYR A 150 -0.01 15.93 -14.76
CA TYR A 150 -0.77 17.18 -14.79
C TYR A 150 -1.67 17.24 -16.04
N GLN A 151 -1.88 16.09 -16.70
CA GLN A 151 -2.78 15.97 -17.84
C GLN A 151 -4.24 16.06 -17.37
N SER A 152 -5.14 16.30 -18.32
CA SER A 152 -6.55 16.69 -18.10
C SER A 152 -7.28 15.97 -16.96
N ASP A 153 -7.35 14.65 -17.06
CA ASP A 153 -8.14 13.76 -16.20
C ASP A 153 -7.27 12.67 -15.57
N GLU A 154 -5.94 12.80 -15.67
CA GLU A 154 -4.98 11.86 -15.08
C GLU A 154 -4.45 12.33 -13.73
N GLY A 155 -4.30 13.65 -13.55
CA GLY A 155 -3.55 14.25 -12.45
C GLY A 155 -4.44 14.98 -11.46
N MET A 156 -4.35 14.60 -10.19
CA MET A 156 -4.88 15.39 -9.07
C MET A 156 -4.06 15.15 -7.79
N PRO A 157 -4.03 16.10 -6.85
CA PRO A 157 -3.57 15.83 -5.49
C PRO A 157 -4.34 14.66 -4.88
N PHE A 158 -3.69 13.92 -3.98
CA PHE A 158 -4.30 12.72 -3.40
C PHE A 158 -5.47 13.04 -2.46
N GLU A 159 -5.45 14.19 -1.77
CA GLU A 159 -6.53 14.68 -0.89
C GLU A 159 -7.80 15.11 -1.63
#